data_AF-A0A0V1M3G4-F1
#
_entry.id   AF-A0A0V1M3G4-F1
#
_cell.length_a   1.000
_cell.length_b   1.000
_cell.length_c   1.000
_cell.angle_alpha   90.00
_cell.angle_beta   90.00
_cell.angle_gamma   90.00
#
_symmetry.space_group_name_H-M   'P 1'
#
loop_
_entity.id
_entity.type
_entity.pdbx_description
1 polymer ?
#
loop_
_entity_poly.entity_id
_entity_poly.type
_entity_poly.pdbx_seq_one_letter_code
_entity_poly.pdbx_strand_id
1 'polypeptide(L)' 'MLPSEQEASGKHRSTLAAILREFTDVLSTSDEDFGRTSVIRHAIHTVDARPVRCSPRRIAYHQRVQVDARWYL' A
#
# COMPACT_ATOMS: atom_id res chain seq x y z
N MET A 1 22.50 21.33 10.01
CA MET A 1 22.91 19.95 10.30
C MET A 1 22.06 19.46 11.46
N LEU A 2 21.24 18.43 11.25
CA LEU A 2 20.41 17.86 12.32
C LEU A 2 21.32 17.08 13.27
N PRO A 3 21.41 17.44 14.56
CA PRO A 3 22.18 16.68 15.52
C PRO A 3 21.26 15.61 16.12
N SER A 4 21.20 14.40 15.54
CA SER A 4 20.79 13.20 16.28
C SER A 4 20.79 11.96 15.39
N GLU A 5 21.94 11.60 14.83
CA GLU A 5 22.27 10.17 14.80
C GLU A 5 22.64 9.80 16.24
N GLN A 6 21.66 9.80 17.15
CA GLN A 6 21.86 9.14 18.42
C GLN A 6 21.99 7.66 18.07
N GLU A 7 23.22 7.16 18.12
CA GLU A 7 23.51 5.74 18.16
C GLU A 7 22.64 5.12 19.24
N ALA A 8 21.52 4.53 18.82
CA ALA A 8 20.68 3.78 19.73
C ALA A 8 21.57 2.69 20.33
N SER A 9 21.80 2.77 21.66
CA SER A 9 22.60 1.78 22.38
C SER A 9 22.14 0.37 21.98
N GLY A 10 23.05 -0.59 21.85
CA GLY A 10 22.75 -1.92 21.27
C GLY A 10 21.50 -2.59 21.84
N LYS A 11 21.22 -2.37 23.14
CA LYS A 11 19.99 -2.83 23.81
C LYS A 11 18.70 -2.27 23.20
N HIS A 12 18.69 -0.99 22.84
CA HIS A 12 17.55 -0.34 22.18
C HIS A 12 17.33 -0.91 20.78
N ARG A 13 18.41 -1.15 20.02
CA ARG A 13 18.32 -1.78 18.68
C ARG A 13 17.78 -3.20 18.76
N SER A 14 18.23 -4.00 19.73
CA SER A 14 17.72 -5.35 19.96
C SER A 14 16.25 -5.35 20.37
N THR A 15 15.84 -4.41 21.23
CA THR A 15 14.44 -4.28 21.66
C THR A 15 13.54 -3.89 20.49
N LEU A 16 13.97 -2.92 19.68
CA LEU A 16 13.24 -2.52 18.48
C LEU A 16 13.12 -3.68 17.48
N ALA A 17 14.21 -4.42 17.24
CA ALA A 17 14.19 -5.58 16.34
C ALA A 17 13.23 -6.67 16.83
N ALA A 18 13.12 -6.89 18.14
CA ALA A 18 12.17 -7.84 18.71
C ALA A 18 10.72 -7.41 18.43
N ILE A 19 10.39 -6.13 18.66
CA ILE A 19 9.05 -5.57 18.43
C ILE A 19 8.69 -5.63 16.95
N LEU A 20 9.58 -5.18 16.06
CA LEU A 20 9.31 -5.23 14.62
C LEU A 20 9.10 -6.66 14.13
N ARG A 21 9.82 -7.63 14.70
CA ARG A 21 9.66 -9.05 14.38
C ARG A 21 8.37 -9.66 14.95
N GLU A 22 7.86 -9.13 16.06
CA GLU A 22 6.59 -9.56 16.67
C GLU A 22 5.39 -9.10 15.83
N PHE A 23 5.47 -7.91 15.23
CA PHE A 23 4.37 -7.29 14.48
C PHE A 23 4.61 -7.25 12.95
N THR A 24 5.37 -8.19 12.40
CA THR A 24 5.71 -8.22 10.95
C THR A 24 4.49 -8.38 10.05
N ASP A 25 3.44 -8.98 10.57
CA ASP A 25 2.17 -9.21 9.87
C ASP A 25 1.26 -7.97 9.88
N VAL A 26 1.49 -7.04 10.81
CA VAL A 26 0.73 -5.79 10.96
C VAL A 26 1.46 -4.61 10.31
N LEU A 27 2.79 -4.58 10.40
CA LEU A 27 3.61 -3.49 9.89
C LEU A 27 4.02 -3.76 8.44
N SER A 28 3.62 -2.87 7.54
CA SER A 28 4.12 -2.85 6.15
C SER A 28 5.62 -2.52 6.15
N THR A 29 6.38 -3.35 5.47
CA THR A 29 7.83 -3.22 5.28
C THR A 29 8.22 -2.96 3.82
N SER A 30 7.26 -3.15 2.91
CA SER A 30 7.35 -2.93 1.48
C SER A 30 6.14 -2.14 0.99
N ASP A 31 6.33 -1.40 -0.10
CA ASP A 31 5.25 -0.71 -0.82
C ASP A 31 4.18 -1.68 -1.36
N GLU A 32 4.48 -2.98 -1.44
CA GLU A 32 3.54 -4.03 -1.88
C GLU A 32 2.76 -4.69 -0.72
N ASP A 33 3.02 -4.33 0.53
CA ASP A 33 2.34 -4.91 1.70
C ASP A 33 0.95 -4.26 1.92
N PHE A 34 0.04 -4.42 0.97
CA PHE A 34 -1.27 -3.74 0.94
C PHE A 34 -2.28 -4.24 2.00
N GLY A 35 -1.96 -5.30 2.73
CA GLY A 35 -2.82 -5.90 3.74
C GLY A 35 -4.11 -6.52 3.16
N ARG A 36 -4.67 -7.50 3.86
CA ARG A 36 -5.98 -8.07 3.51
C ARG A 36 -6.68 -8.59 4.76
N THR A 37 -7.98 -8.31 4.88
CA THR A 37 -8.81 -8.86 5.94
C THR A 37 -10.00 -9.62 5.35
N SER A 38 -10.41 -10.69 6.02
CA SER A 38 -11.62 -11.46 5.69
C SER A 38 -12.80 -11.15 6.62
N VAL A 39 -12.59 -10.26 7.60
CA VAL A 39 -13.56 -9.88 8.64
C VAL A 39 -14.85 -9.33 8.03
N ILE A 40 -14.72 -8.53 6.96
CA ILE A 40 -15.86 -7.94 6.26
C ILE A 40 -15.70 -8.21 4.76
N ARG A 41 -16.77 -8.70 4.14
CA ARG A 41 -16.88 -8.82 2.68
C ARG A 41 -17.98 -7.87 2.23
N HIS A 42 -17.60 -6.84 1.47
CA HIS A 42 -18.56 -5.91 0.91
C HIS A 42 -19.18 -6.48 -0.36
N ALA A 43 -20.48 -6.27 -0.53
CA ALA A 43 -21.18 -6.51 -1.78
C ALA A 43 -21.66 -5.17 -2.36
N ILE A 44 -21.46 -4.98 -3.67
CA ILE A 44 -22.07 -3.86 -4.39
C ILE A 44 -23.41 -4.37 -4.92
N HIS A 45 -24.51 -3.92 -4.33
CA HIS A 45 -25.85 -4.31 -4.76
C HIS A 45 -26.24 -3.55 -6.02
N THR A 46 -26.06 -4.18 -7.18
CA THR A 46 -26.48 -3.63 -8.47
C THR A 46 -27.97 -3.87 -8.77
N VAL A 47 -28.64 -4.67 -7.92
CA VAL A 47 -30.01 -5.15 -8.15
C VAL A 47 -30.11 -5.73 -9.57
N ASP A 48 -30.91 -5.15 -10.45
CA ASP A 48 -31.12 -5.62 -11.83
C ASP A 48 -30.43 -4.74 -12.88
N ALA A 49 -29.52 -3.86 -12.47
CA ALA A 49 -28.78 -3.00 -13.40
C ALA A 49 -27.93 -3.84 -14.35
N ARG A 50 -28.18 -3.69 -15.65
CA ARG A 50 -27.38 -4.37 -16.68
C ARG A 50 -25.98 -3.75 -16.78
N PRO A 51 -24.94 -4.55 -17.06
CA PRO A 51 -23.61 -4.01 -17.32
C PRO A 51 -23.62 -3.00 -18.47
N VAL A 52 -22.92 -1.89 -18.31
CA VAL A 52 -22.77 -0.85 -19.33
C VAL A 52 -21.35 -0.86 -19.85
N ARG A 53 -21.18 -0.97 -21.17
CA ARG A 53 -19.87 -0.88 -21.82
C ARG A 53 -19.46 0.58 -21.96
N CYS A 54 -18.37 0.96 -21.30
CA CYS A 54 -17.72 2.26 -21.46
C CYS A 54 -16.38 2.07 -22.17
N SER A 55 -16.15 2.75 -23.30
CA SER A 55 -14.83 2.75 -23.94
C SER A 55 -13.80 3.49 -23.07
N PRO A 56 -12.54 3.04 -23.03
CA PRO A 56 -11.49 3.75 -22.32
C PRO A 56 -11.37 5.20 -22.82
N ARG A 57 -11.25 6.14 -21.89
CA ARG A 57 -11.04 7.56 -22.23
C ARG A 57 -9.61 7.78 -22.70
N ARG A 58 -9.42 8.61 -23.74
CA ARG A 58 -8.08 8.96 -24.23
C ARG A 58 -7.33 9.72 -23.15
N ILE A 59 -6.12 9.25 -22.83
CA ILE A 59 -5.18 9.93 -21.94
C ILE A 59 -4.28 10.84 -22.79
N ALA A 60 -4.06 12.07 -22.33
CA ALA A 60 -3.15 12.99 -23.00
C ALA A 60 -1.72 12.43 -23.02
N TYR A 61 -0.98 12.66 -24.11
CA TYR A 61 0.35 12.06 -24.31
C TYR A 61 1.30 12.32 -23.14
N HIS A 62 1.35 13.55 -22.64
CA HIS A 62 2.23 13.94 -21.53
C HIS A 62 1.83 13.33 -20.17
N GLN A 63 0.59 12.85 -20.02
CA GLN A 63 0.10 12.18 -18.80
C GLN A 63 0.27 10.66 -18.87
N ARG A 64 0.53 10.11 -20.07
CA ARG A 64 0.55 8.65 -20.31
C ARG A 64 1.58 7.96 -19.42
N VAL A 65 2.80 8.49 -19.35
CA VAL A 65 3.90 7.93 -18.55
C VAL A 65 3.52 7.81 -17.07
N GLN A 66 2.94 8.85 -16.50
CA GLN A 66 2.53 8.85 -15.09
C GLN A 66 1.37 7.89 -14.84
N VAL A 67 0.39 7.85 -15.75
CA VAL A 67 -0.76 6.97 -15.60
C VAL A 67 -0.34 5.51 -15.71
N ASP A 68 0.48 5.16 -16.71
CA ASP A 68 0.96 3.81 -16.89
C ASP A 68 1.83 3.37 -15.69
N ALA A 69 2.73 4.22 -15.20
CA ALA A 69 3.53 3.92 -14.01
C ALA A 69 2.69 3.62 -12.75
N ARG A 70 1.51 4.24 -12.63
CA ARG A 70 0.59 4.01 -11.51
C ARG A 70 -0.25 2.73 -11.65
N TRP A 71 -0.45 2.24 -12.87
CA TRP A 71 -1.26 1.03 -13.13
C TRP A 71 -0.45 -0.26 -13.15
N TYR A 72 0.88 -0.19 -13.26
CA TYR A 72 1.78 -1.35 -13.28
C TYR A 72 2.48 -1.62 -11.93
N LEU A 73 2.07 -0.92 -10.87
CA LEU A 73 2.29 -1.24 -9.45
C LEU A 73 0.94 -1.71 -8.88
#